data_AF-A0A7I8N1Z1-F1
#
_entry.id   AF-A0A7I8N1Z1-F1
#
_cell.length_a   1.000
_cell.length_b   1.000
_cell.length_c   1.000
_cell.angle_alpha   90.00
_cell.angle_beta   90.00
_cell.angle_gamma   90.00
#
_symmetry.space_group_name_H-M   'P 1'
#
loop_
_entity.id
_entity.type
_entity.pdbx_description
1 polymer ?
#
loop_
_entity_poly.entity_id
_entity_poly.type
_entity_poly.pdbx_seq_one_letter_code
_entity_poly.pdbx_strand_id
1 'polypeptide(L)'
;MNYMEFPDIADKIILIYLSNRPDEHNAVLQNAHFENQGGRIFIVGAFAEGTTANDWASGISTAIAWDQIEQYLVFDSLEDYFNRMSRAWDNHTMQ
;
A
#
# COMPACT_ATOMS: atom_id res chain seq x y z
N MET A 1 10.40 24.06 13.72
CA MET A 1 10.47 22.79 12.96
C MET A 1 9.04 22.31 12.82
N ASN A 2 8.50 22.25 11.61
CA ASN A 2 7.22 21.57 11.40
C ASN A 2 7.50 20.08 11.54
N TYR A 3 7.00 19.47 12.61
CA TYR A 3 6.94 18.02 12.69
C TYR A 3 5.94 17.58 11.62
N MET A 4 6.42 16.92 10.59
CA MET A 4 5.55 16.26 9.63
C MET A 4 4.97 15.07 10.39
N GLU A 5 3.71 15.18 10.84
CA GLU A 5 3.00 14.08 11.47
C GLU A 5 2.65 13.08 10.38
N PHE A 6 3.41 11.99 10.33
CA PHE A 6 3.11 10.86 9.47
C PHE A 6 2.06 9.95 10.12
N PRO A 7 1.22 9.27 9.32
CA PRO A 7 0.34 8.25 9.86
C PRO A 7 1.16 7.13 10.52
N ASP A 8 0.62 6.54 11.58
CA ASP A 8 1.15 5.28 12.09
C ASP A 8 0.74 4.14 11.16
N ILE A 9 1.74 3.54 10.52
CA ILE A 9 1.58 2.49 9.51
C ILE A 9 2.31 1.21 9.91
N ALA A 10 2.91 1.18 11.10
CA ALA A 10 3.60 0.01 11.61
C ALA A 10 2.61 -1.14 11.83
N ASP A 11 3.01 -2.35 11.46
CA ASP A 11 2.20 -3.57 11.57
C ASP A 11 0.82 -3.50 10.85
N LYS A 12 0.68 -2.59 9.88
CA LYS A 12 -0.51 -2.45 9.02
C LYS A 12 -0.29 -3.02 7.64
N ILE A 13 -1.40 -3.17 6.91
CA ILE A 13 -1.40 -3.32 5.45
C ILE A 13 -1.75 -1.96 4.83
N ILE A 14 -0.98 -1.55 3.82
CA ILE A 14 -1.20 -0.28 3.13
C ILE A 14 -1.43 -0.53 1.65
N LEU A 15 -2.56 -0.08 1.13
CA LEU A 15 -2.81 0.02 -0.30
C LEU A 15 -2.46 1.43 -0.77
N ILE A 16 -1.55 1.56 -1.72
CA ILE A 16 -0.98 2.82 -2.20
C ILE A 16 -1.36 3.02 -3.67
N TYR A 17 -1.88 4.19 -3.98
CA TYR A 17 -2.11 4.67 -5.34
C TYR A 17 -1.05 5.74 -5.68
N LEU A 18 -0.36 5.54 -6.80
CA LEU A 18 0.71 6.43 -7.25
C LEU A 18 0.15 7.55 -8.13
N SER A 19 0.59 8.77 -7.88
CA SER A 19 0.29 9.92 -8.73
C SER A 19 0.76 9.64 -10.15
N ASN A 20 -0.07 9.99 -11.15
CA ASN A 20 0.22 9.83 -12.59
C ASN A 20 0.38 8.38 -13.07
N ARG A 21 -0.26 7.41 -12.41
CA ARG A 21 -0.43 6.06 -12.97
C ARG A 21 -1.92 5.68 -13.02
N PRO A 22 -2.34 4.84 -13.98
CA PRO A 22 -3.66 4.22 -13.92
C PRO A 22 -3.87 3.53 -12.57
N ASP A 23 -5.11 3.57 -12.06
CA ASP A 23 -5.52 2.96 -10.77
C ASP A 23 -5.16 1.46 -10.66
N GLU A 24 -4.99 0.81 -11.82
CA GLU A 24 -4.55 -0.58 -12.00
C GLU A 24 -3.13 -0.86 -11.47
N HIS A 25 -2.36 0.19 -11.15
CA HIS A 25 -0.98 0.11 -10.68
C HIS A 25 -0.84 0.52 -9.22
N ASN A 26 -1.74 0.01 -8.38
CA ASN A 26 -1.62 0.14 -6.95
C ASN A 26 -0.55 -0.83 -6.38
N ALA A 27 -0.13 -0.57 -5.15
CA ALA A 27 0.79 -1.43 -4.41
C ALA A 27 0.23 -1.71 -3.02
N VAL A 28 0.20 -2.99 -2.62
CA VAL A 28 -0.22 -3.39 -1.28
C VAL A 28 0.98 -3.86 -0.50
N LEU A 29 1.33 -3.13 0.54
CA LEU A 29 2.53 -3.36 1.34
C LEU A 29 2.19 -3.85 2.75
N GLN A 30 3.06 -4.70 3.28
CA GLN A 30 3.13 -5.10 4.68
C GLN A 30 4.47 -4.71 5.29
N ASN A 31 4.54 -4.68 6.62
CA ASN A 31 5.74 -4.30 7.39
C ASN A 31 6.32 -2.96 6.93
N ALA A 32 5.43 -1.98 6.72
CA ALA A 32 5.80 -0.72 6.11
C ALA A 32 6.29 0.30 7.15
N HIS A 33 7.31 1.06 6.79
CA HIS A 33 7.86 2.14 7.60
C HIS A 33 8.33 3.31 6.73
N PHE A 34 8.43 4.49 7.34
CA PHE A 34 9.03 5.65 6.68
C PHE A 34 10.56 5.60 6.79
N GLU A 35 11.23 5.87 5.67
CA GLU A 35 12.68 5.89 5.59
C GLU A 35 13.17 7.08 4.76
N ASN A 36 14.24 7.74 5.22
CA ASN A 36 14.93 8.76 4.42
C ASN A 36 16.05 8.09 3.61
N GLN A 37 15.90 8.07 2.28
CA GLN A 37 16.91 7.57 1.36
C GLN A 37 17.40 8.73 0.48
N GLY A 38 18.64 9.17 0.72
CA GLY A 38 19.26 10.22 -0.07
C GLY A 38 18.57 11.60 0.02
N GLY A 39 17.95 11.92 1.15
CA GLY A 39 17.25 13.20 1.36
C GLY A 39 15.79 13.19 0.93
N ARG A 40 15.27 12.05 0.45
CA ARG A 40 13.87 11.86 0.07
C ARG A 40 13.21 10.83 0.98
N ILE A 41 11.96 11.09 1.35
CA ILE A 41 11.18 10.18 2.20
C ILE A 41 10.50 9.13 1.33
N PHE A 42 10.61 7.87 1.76
CA PHE A 42 9.96 6.72 1.16
C PHE A 42 9.12 5.99 2.20
N ILE A 43 8.03 5.38 1.76
CA ILE A 43 7.45 4.22 2.44
C ILE A 43 8.18 3.00 1.91
N VAL A 44 8.87 2.31 2.81
CA VAL A 44 9.56 1.05 2.53
C VAL A 44 8.74 -0.06 3.15
N GLY A 45 8.56 -1.16 2.41
CA GLY A 45 7.85 -2.34 2.89
C GLY A 45 8.07 -3.52 1.97
N ALA A 46 7.29 -4.58 2.13
CA ALA A 46 7.26 -5.72 1.21
C ALA A 46 5.88 -5.90 0.61
N PHE A 47 5.77 -6.36 -0.63
CA PHE A 47 4.46 -6.70 -1.21
C PHE A 47 3.78 -7.79 -0.38
N ALA A 48 2.52 -7.56 -0.03
CA ALA A 48 1.72 -8.52 0.71
C ALA A 48 1.28 -9.70 -0.19
N GLU A 49 1.14 -10.88 0.39
CA GLU A 49 0.72 -12.09 -0.32
C GLU A 49 -0.71 -11.97 -0.87
N GLY A 50 -0.96 -12.53 -2.05
CA GLY A 50 -2.25 -12.51 -2.74
C GLY A 50 -2.62 -11.16 -3.37
N THR A 51 -1.69 -10.19 -3.44
CA THR A 51 -1.98 -8.81 -3.89
C THR A 51 -1.39 -8.46 -5.26
N THR A 52 -0.65 -9.38 -5.87
CA THR A 52 -0.09 -9.20 -7.22
C THR A 52 -0.43 -10.39 -8.12
N ALA A 53 -0.35 -10.21 -9.44
CA ALA A 53 -0.69 -11.27 -10.39
C ALA A 53 0.21 -12.52 -10.19
N ASN A 54 -0.39 -13.65 -9.83
CA ASN A 54 0.33 -14.88 -9.49
C ASN A 54 1.39 -14.69 -8.38
N ASP A 55 1.24 -13.66 -7.54
CA ASP A 55 2.16 -13.34 -6.44
C ASP A 55 3.62 -13.18 -6.83
N TRP A 56 3.88 -12.76 -8.07
CA TRP A 56 5.24 -12.66 -8.62
C TRP A 56 6.17 -11.77 -7.78
N ALA A 57 5.63 -10.78 -7.07
CA ALA A 57 6.38 -9.87 -6.21
C ALA A 57 6.16 -10.09 -4.71
N SER A 58 5.39 -11.11 -4.29
CA SER A 58 5.10 -11.34 -2.87
C SER A 58 6.39 -11.46 -2.04
N GLY A 59 6.45 -10.75 -0.92
CA GLY A 59 7.62 -10.70 -0.04
C GLY A 59 8.81 -9.91 -0.56
N ILE A 60 8.79 -9.42 -1.81
CA ILE A 60 9.85 -8.56 -2.34
C ILE A 60 9.75 -7.17 -1.70
N SER A 61 10.89 -6.69 -1.21
CA SER A 61 11.00 -5.34 -0.66
C SER A 61 10.91 -4.29 -1.75
N THR A 62 10.21 -3.20 -1.48
CA THR A 62 10.05 -2.05 -2.37
C THR A 62 10.05 -0.75 -1.58
N ALA A 63 10.38 0.35 -2.25
CA ALA A 63 10.36 1.69 -1.70
C ALA A 63 9.55 2.61 -2.61
N ILE A 64 8.53 3.24 -2.05
CA ILE A 64 7.66 4.19 -2.76
C ILE A 64 7.90 5.58 -2.20
N ALA A 65 8.25 6.51 -3.08
CA ALA A 65 8.49 7.89 -2.70
C ALA A 65 7.20 8.54 -2.15
N TRP A 66 7.26 9.12 -0.96
CA TRP A 66 6.09 9.69 -0.28
C TRP A 66 5.44 10.82 -1.09
N ASP A 67 6.26 11.64 -1.75
CA ASP A 67 5.80 12.74 -2.60
C ASP A 67 5.15 12.30 -3.93
N GLN A 68 5.10 10.99 -4.21
CA GLN A 68 4.47 10.39 -5.40
C GLN A 68 3.21 9.60 -5.06
N ILE A 69 2.74 9.66 -3.81
CA ILE A 69 1.50 9.00 -3.38
C ILE A 69 0.34 9.97 -3.56
N GLU A 70 -0.69 9.55 -4.30
CA GLU A 70 -1.93 10.31 -4.46
C GLU A 70 -2.92 9.99 -3.34
N GLN A 71 -3.06 8.71 -3.03
CA GLN A 71 -3.92 8.20 -1.98
C GLN A 71 -3.30 6.95 -1.37
N TYR A 72 -3.55 6.73 -0.09
CA TYR A 72 -3.33 5.43 0.54
C TYR A 72 -4.49 5.06 1.47
N LEU A 73 -4.69 3.77 1.65
CA LEU A 73 -5.64 3.17 2.58
C LEU A 73 -4.86 2.28 3.54
N VAL A 74 -5.20 2.36 4.83
CA VAL A 74 -4.56 1.59 5.89
C VAL A 74 -5.56 0.57 6.43
N PHE A 75 -5.13 -0.68 6.52
CA PHE A 75 -5.92 -1.80 7.03
C PHE A 75 -5.20 -2.42 8.23
N ASP A 76 -5.97 -2.95 9.17
CA ASP A 76 -5.42 -3.53 10.39
C ASP A 76 -4.69 -4.85 10.14
N SER A 77 -5.07 -5.58 9.08
CA SER A 77 -4.47 -6.86 8.71
C SER A 77 -4.73 -7.19 7.24
N LEU A 78 -4.03 -8.21 6.74
CA LEU A 78 -4.26 -8.75 5.39
C LEU A 78 -5.66 -9.36 5.25
N GLU A 79 -6.17 -9.94 6.34
CA GLU A 79 -7.55 -10.43 6.41
C GLU A 79 -8.58 -9.29 6.28
N ASP A 80 -8.38 -8.17 6.98
CA ASP A 80 -9.27 -6.99 6.86
C ASP A 80 -9.26 -6.43 5.43
N TYR A 81 -8.08 -6.37 4.80
CA TYR A 81 -7.94 -5.98 3.40
C TYR A 81 -8.77 -6.87 2.46
N PHE A 82 -8.59 -8.19 2.52
CA PHE A 82 -9.33 -9.12 1.63
C PHE A 82 -10.84 -9.13 1.93
N ASN A 83 -11.24 -9.02 3.19
CA ASN A 83 -12.65 -8.93 3.60
C ASN A 83 -13.35 -7.68 3.04
N ARG A 84 -12.62 -6.58 2.83
CA ARG A 84 -13.16 -5.36 2.22
C ARG A 84 -13.14 -5.45 0.70
N MET A 85 -12.10 -6.04 0.13
CA MET A 85 -11.98 -6.24 -1.31
C MET A 85 -13.09 -7.15 -1.86
N SER A 86 -13.42 -8.25 -1.15
CA SER A 86 -14.51 -9.14 -1.56
C SER A 86 -15.85 -8.43 -1.66
N ARG A 87 -16.17 -7.53 -0.71
CA ARG A 87 -17.39 -6.70 -0.75
C ARG A 87 -17.45 -5.78 -1.97
N ALA A 88 -16.30 -5.30 -2.45
CA ALA A 88 -16.25 -4.48 -3.66
C ALA A 88 -16.53 -5.31 -4.93
N TRP A 89 -16.07 -6.57 -4.97
CA TRP A 89 -16.33 -7.49 -6.07
C TRP A 89 -17.74 -8.06 -6.09
N ASP A 90 -18.32 -8.40 -4.93
CA ASP A 90 -19.70 -8.89 -4.83
C ASP A 90 -20.72 -7.86 -5.37
N ASN A 91 -20.42 -6.57 -5.26
CA ASN A 91 -21.24 -5.51 -5.82
C ASN A 91 -21.08 -5.34 -7.35
N HIS A 92 -19.96 -5.78 -7.93
CA HIS A 92 -19.71 -5.72 -9.37
C HIS A 92 -20.35 -6.90 -10.14
N THR A 93 -20.61 -8.04 -9.49
CA THR A 93 -21.28 -9.19 -10.11
C THR A 93 -22.81 -9.12 -10.07
N MET A 94 -23.37 -8.13 -9.36
CA MET A 94 -24.82 -7.89 -9.26
C MET A 94 -25.34 -6.73 -10.12
N GLN A 95 -24.48 -6.10 -10.95
CA GLN A 95 -24.88 -5.10 -11.95
C GLN A 95 -24.76 -5.68 -13.37
#